data_AF-A0A7C1Z7X9-F1
#
_entry.id   AF-A0A7C1Z7X9-F1
#
_cell.length_a   1.000
_cell.length_b   1.000
_cell.length_c   1.000
_cell.angle_alpha   90.00
_cell.angle_beta   90.00
_cell.angle_gamma   90.00
#
_symmetry.space_group_name_H-M   'P 1'
#
loop_
_entity.id
_entity.type
_entity.pdbx_description
1 polymer ?
#
loop_
_entity_poly.entity_id
_entity_poly.type
_entity_poly.pdbx_seq_one_letter_code
_entity_poly.pdbx_strand_id
1 'polypeptide(L)'
;MKLQLVDWEVEILEFLPDAKFTGSGYIKWDSVGSAPAAFVRVISTGPEPPRVGWVSCGSFATMYNHMPLDQNLYLAMTFPEPKKFASDLVIVDPEEGEIEVRIEVNKPFKYRGWTLYQQSYDEKMGKWSQVSVIEAVRDPWLPLVYAGIFMLLAGAAYIFWTGSTTKD
;
A
#
# COMPACT_ATOMS: atom_id res chain seq x y z
N MET A 1 7.84 16.39 -14.83
CA MET A 1 8.72 15.93 -13.72
C MET A 1 10.00 15.38 -14.33
N LYS A 2 11.18 15.67 -13.76
CA LYS A 2 12.47 15.20 -14.28
C LYS A 2 13.11 14.23 -13.30
N LEU A 3 13.65 13.14 -13.83
CA LEU A 3 14.30 12.06 -13.09
C LEU A 3 15.65 11.78 -13.74
N GLN A 4 16.68 11.52 -12.94
CA GLN A 4 18.01 11.17 -13.44
C GLN A 4 18.30 9.71 -13.12
N LEU A 5 18.57 8.91 -14.15
CA LEU A 5 18.88 7.48 -14.08
C LEU A 5 20.28 7.27 -14.65
N VAL A 6 21.29 7.24 -13.79
CA VAL A 6 22.71 7.06 -14.17
C VAL A 6 23.11 8.06 -15.27
N ASP A 7 23.14 7.63 -16.54
CA ASP A 7 23.53 8.42 -17.72
C ASP A 7 22.34 9.00 -18.50
N TRP A 8 21.11 8.81 -18.02
CA TRP A 8 19.86 9.18 -18.72
C TRP A 8 19.03 10.17 -17.90
N GLU A 9 18.57 11.24 -18.54
CA GLU A 9 17.55 12.13 -18.00
C GLU A 9 16.18 11.73 -18.57
N VAL A 10 15.24 11.40 -17.69
CA VAL A 10 13.86 11.04 -18.04
C VAL A 10 12.93 12.16 -17.60
N GLU A 11 12.19 12.69 -18.54
CA GLU A 11 11.17 13.70 -18.32
C GLU A 11 9.78 13.13 -18.62
N ILE A 12 8.90 13.19 -17.62
CA ILE A 12 7.49 12.83 -17.79
C ILE A 12 6.78 14.03 -18.42
N LEU A 13 6.34 13.85 -19.66
CA LEU A 13 5.57 14.83 -20.44
C LEU A 13 4.08 14.73 -20.11
N GLU A 14 3.56 13.50 -20.00
CA GLU A 14 2.17 13.23 -19.66
C GLU A 14 2.08 12.02 -18.74
N PHE A 15 1.17 12.06 -17.76
CA PHE A 15 0.89 10.95 -16.87
C PHE A 15 -0.62 10.72 -16.77
N LEU A 16 -1.04 9.51 -17.13
CA LEU A 16 -2.41 9.03 -17.05
C LEU A 16 -2.47 7.97 -15.94
N PRO A 17 -3.10 8.27 -14.78
CA PRO A 17 -3.21 7.29 -13.68
C PRO A 17 -4.01 6.04 -14.06
N ASP A 18 -4.97 6.21 -14.96
CA ASP A 18 -5.87 5.18 -15.45
C ASP A 18 -5.98 5.30 -16.96
N ALA A 19 -5.36 4.37 -17.66
CA ALA A 19 -5.23 4.42 -19.11
C ALA A 19 -5.54 3.09 -19.79
N LYS A 20 -5.92 3.20 -21.07
CA LYS A 20 -6.12 2.08 -21.97
C LYS A 20 -5.32 2.29 -23.25
N PHE A 21 -4.67 1.22 -23.72
CA PHE A 21 -3.97 1.24 -24.99
C PHE A 21 -4.96 1.20 -26.18
N THR A 22 -4.73 2.04 -27.18
CA THR A 22 -5.59 2.22 -28.35
C THR A 22 -4.95 1.76 -29.66
N GLY A 23 -3.76 1.15 -29.61
CA GLY A 23 -2.98 0.75 -30.79
C GLY A 23 -1.90 1.76 -31.16
N SER A 24 -2.18 3.06 -31.03
CA SER A 24 -1.21 4.14 -31.33
C SER A 24 -0.69 4.86 -30.07
N GLY A 25 -1.27 4.59 -28.91
CA GLY A 25 -0.93 5.26 -27.66
C GLY A 25 -1.94 4.98 -26.55
N TYR A 26 -1.90 5.80 -25.51
CA TYR A 26 -2.75 5.65 -24.33
C TYR A 26 -3.74 6.80 -24.24
N ILE A 27 -4.96 6.47 -23.81
CA ILE A 27 -5.99 7.46 -23.48
C ILE A 27 -6.44 7.24 -22.04
N LYS A 28 -6.91 8.30 -21.39
CA LYS A 28 -7.54 8.20 -20.07
C LYS A 28 -8.77 7.29 -20.17
N TRP A 29 -8.83 6.28 -19.31
CA TRP A 29 -9.92 5.32 -19.26
C TRP A 29 -10.11 4.85 -17.83
N ASP A 30 -11.21 5.22 -17.18
CA ASP A 30 -11.50 4.84 -15.80
C ASP A 30 -12.41 3.61 -15.78
N SER A 31 -11.80 2.43 -15.82
CA SER A 31 -12.52 1.16 -15.85
C SER A 31 -11.70 0.11 -15.15
N VAL A 32 -12.37 -0.94 -14.70
CA VAL A 32 -11.76 -2.13 -14.10
C VAL A 32 -10.60 -2.62 -14.98
N GLY A 33 -9.42 -2.74 -14.36
CA GLY A 33 -8.21 -3.19 -15.03
C GLY A 33 -7.45 -2.11 -15.80
N SER A 34 -7.86 -0.85 -15.78
CA SER A 34 -7.02 0.25 -16.27
C SER A 34 -5.71 0.33 -15.50
N ALA A 35 -4.64 0.68 -16.22
CA ALA A 35 -3.28 0.78 -15.69
C ALA A 35 -2.71 2.18 -15.89
N PRO A 36 -1.79 2.63 -15.02
CA PRO A 36 -1.06 3.87 -15.25
C PRO A 36 -0.24 3.81 -16.54
N ALA A 37 -0.17 4.94 -17.24
CA ALA A 37 0.69 5.13 -18.40
C ALA A 37 1.36 6.51 -18.35
N ALA A 38 2.61 6.59 -18.77
CA ALA A 38 3.36 7.84 -18.86
C ALA A 38 3.92 7.99 -20.26
N PHE A 39 3.77 9.19 -20.82
CA PHE A 39 4.51 9.60 -22.00
C PHE A 39 5.80 10.27 -21.52
N VAL A 40 6.93 9.68 -21.87
CA VAL A 40 8.24 10.07 -21.37
C VAL A 40 9.14 10.51 -22.51
N ARG A 41 9.96 11.53 -22.23
CA ARG A 41 11.09 11.94 -23.04
C ARG A 41 12.37 11.50 -22.33
N VAL A 42 13.21 10.77 -23.03
CA VAL A 42 14.48 10.26 -22.50
C VAL A 42 15.63 10.89 -23.27
N ILE A 43 16.56 11.49 -22.53
CA ILE A 43 17.72 12.20 -23.05
C ILE A 43 18.97 11.47 -22.55
N SER A 44 19.83 11.03 -23.48
CA SER A 44 21.14 10.49 -23.13
C SER A 44 22.08 11.63 -22.76
N THR A 45 23.01 11.39 -21.85
CA THR A 45 24.16 12.30 -21.65
C THR A 45 25.13 12.23 -22.84
N GLY A 46 25.04 11.19 -23.68
CA GLY A 46 25.82 11.02 -24.91
C GLY A 46 25.26 11.79 -26.12
N PRO A 47 25.82 11.55 -27.33
CA PRO A 47 25.45 12.26 -28.56
C PRO A 47 24.13 11.78 -29.19
N GLU A 48 23.46 10.81 -28.59
CA GLU A 48 22.24 10.23 -29.16
C GLU A 48 21.05 11.21 -29.10
N PRO A 49 20.18 11.21 -30.13
CA PRO A 49 19.02 12.08 -30.14
C PRO A 49 18.03 11.68 -29.03
N PRO A 50 17.28 12.65 -28.46
CA PRO A 50 16.26 12.38 -27.47
C PRO A 50 15.16 11.50 -28.06
N ARG A 51 14.66 10.57 -27.24
CA ARG A 51 13.60 9.63 -27.63
C ARG A 51 12.35 9.90 -26.84
N VAL A 52 11.19 9.61 -27.43
CA VAL A 52 9.89 9.75 -26.77
C VAL A 52 9.08 8.48 -26.95
N GLY A 53 8.31 8.12 -25.93
CA GLY A 53 7.52 6.90 -25.96
C GLY A 53 6.59 6.77 -24.76
N TRP A 54 5.65 5.85 -24.87
CA TRP A 54 4.78 5.46 -23.77
C TRP A 54 5.41 4.33 -22.96
N VAL A 55 5.27 4.39 -21.65
CA VAL A 55 5.57 3.29 -20.72
C VAL A 55 4.36 3.04 -19.82
N SER A 56 4.10 1.77 -19.51
CA SER A 56 3.01 1.36 -18.62
C SER A 56 3.40 0.08 -17.89
N CYS A 57 3.07 0.00 -16.60
CA CYS A 57 3.25 -1.21 -15.81
C CYS A 57 2.21 -2.30 -16.12
N GLY A 58 1.15 -1.97 -16.87
CA GLY A 58 0.04 -2.88 -17.14
C GLY A 58 -0.77 -3.20 -15.87
N SER A 59 -1.61 -4.22 -15.97
CA SER A 59 -2.49 -4.69 -14.90
C SER A 59 -2.90 -6.15 -15.14
N PHE A 60 -3.82 -6.69 -14.34
CA PHE A 60 -4.43 -8.00 -14.62
C PHE A 60 -5.19 -8.06 -15.97
N ALA A 61 -5.54 -6.91 -16.57
CA ALA A 61 -6.33 -6.84 -17.81
C ALA A 61 -5.62 -6.11 -18.96
N THR A 62 -4.47 -5.48 -18.71
CA THR A 62 -3.70 -4.73 -19.72
C THR A 62 -2.25 -5.18 -19.73
N MET A 63 -1.67 -5.29 -20.93
CA MET A 63 -0.26 -5.68 -21.07
C MET A 63 0.68 -4.57 -20.61
N TYR A 64 1.83 -4.99 -20.09
CA TYR A 64 2.94 -4.09 -19.79
C TYR A 64 3.50 -3.46 -21.07
N ASN A 65 4.03 -2.25 -20.98
CA ASN A 65 4.69 -1.57 -22.09
C ASN A 65 5.97 -0.89 -21.61
N HIS A 66 7.07 -1.18 -22.30
CA HIS A 66 8.41 -0.71 -21.98
C HIS A 66 9.02 -0.02 -23.20
N MET A 67 9.99 0.86 -22.97
CA MET A 67 10.63 1.64 -24.03
C MET A 67 12.11 1.28 -24.13
N PRO A 68 12.61 0.79 -25.29
CA PRO A 68 14.03 0.52 -25.47
C PRO A 68 14.86 1.82 -25.42
N LEU A 69 15.88 1.83 -24.57
CA LEU A 69 16.85 2.92 -24.44
C LEU A 69 18.11 2.64 -25.25
N ASP A 70 18.55 1.39 -25.34
CA ASP A 70 19.60 0.94 -26.26
C ASP A 70 19.41 -0.55 -26.58
N GLN A 71 20.45 -1.27 -27.02
CA GLN A 71 20.35 -2.70 -27.34
C GLN A 71 20.16 -3.59 -26.10
N ASN A 72 20.52 -3.11 -24.91
CA ASN A 72 20.57 -3.86 -23.65
C ASN A 72 19.72 -3.24 -22.52
N LEU A 73 19.27 -2.00 -22.67
CA LEU A 73 18.55 -1.22 -21.67
C LEU A 73 17.15 -0.88 -22.14
N TYR A 74 16.20 -1.05 -21.23
CA TYR A 74 14.80 -0.72 -21.42
C TYR A 74 14.30 0.10 -20.23
N LEU A 75 13.53 1.13 -20.51
CA LEU A 75 12.81 1.90 -19.51
C LEU A 75 11.46 1.24 -19.27
N ALA A 76 11.20 0.87 -18.02
CA ALA A 76 9.94 0.30 -17.58
C ALA A 76 9.36 1.10 -16.41
N MET A 77 8.04 1.12 -16.32
CA MET A 77 7.32 1.69 -15.19
C MET A 77 7.05 0.60 -14.16
N THR A 78 7.25 0.91 -12.87
CA THR A 78 6.90 0.01 -11.75
C THR A 78 5.40 0.12 -11.42
N PHE A 79 4.88 -0.87 -10.70
CA PHE A 79 3.52 -0.79 -10.16
C PHE A 79 3.41 0.34 -9.12
N PRO A 80 2.29 1.07 -9.10
CA PRO A 80 2.06 2.09 -8.08
C PRO A 80 1.90 1.44 -6.71
N GLU A 81 2.50 2.04 -5.69
CA GLU A 81 2.31 1.60 -4.31
C GLU A 81 1.04 2.21 -3.70
N PRO A 82 0.15 1.39 -3.09
CA PRO A 82 -1.03 1.87 -2.42
C PRO A 82 -0.66 2.71 -1.17
N LYS A 83 -1.24 3.90 -1.06
CA LYS A 83 -1.01 4.81 0.09
C LYS A 83 -1.83 4.44 1.32
N LYS A 84 -2.94 3.75 1.12
CA LYS A 84 -3.91 3.43 2.17
C LYS A 84 -4.68 2.17 1.79
N PHE A 85 -4.91 1.34 2.78
CA PHE A 85 -5.79 0.18 2.71
C PHE A 85 -6.94 0.39 3.70
N ALA A 86 -8.16 0.27 3.20
CA ALA A 86 -9.36 0.39 4.00
C ALA A 86 -10.43 -0.54 3.44
N SER A 87 -11.31 -1.02 4.32
CA SER A 87 -12.49 -1.81 3.97
C SER A 87 -13.70 -1.23 4.67
N ASP A 88 -14.75 -0.95 3.88
CA ASP A 88 -16.06 -0.58 4.40
C ASP A 88 -16.86 -1.87 4.64
N LEU A 89 -17.35 -2.06 5.86
CA LEU A 89 -18.02 -3.27 6.34
C LEU A 89 -19.38 -2.91 6.93
N VAL A 90 -20.32 -3.85 6.86
CA VAL A 90 -21.58 -3.81 7.60
C VAL A 90 -21.58 -4.96 8.58
N ILE A 91 -21.62 -4.65 9.87
CA ILE A 91 -21.75 -5.64 10.95
C ILE A 91 -23.22 -5.79 11.27
N VAL A 92 -23.75 -7.00 11.18
CA VAL A 92 -25.14 -7.30 11.54
C VAL A 92 -25.15 -7.86 12.96
N ASP A 93 -25.58 -7.05 13.92
CA ASP A 93 -25.81 -7.48 15.31
C ASP A 93 -27.30 -7.81 15.50
N PRO A 94 -27.65 -9.02 15.99
CA PRO A 94 -29.04 -9.39 16.25
C PRO A 94 -29.78 -8.48 17.25
N GLU A 95 -29.07 -7.78 18.13
CA GLU A 95 -29.64 -6.93 19.17
C GLU A 95 -29.65 -5.45 18.79
N GLU A 96 -28.58 -4.95 18.15
CA GLU A 96 -28.42 -3.53 17.81
C GLU A 96 -28.72 -3.20 16.34
N GLY A 97 -28.88 -4.21 15.48
CA GLY A 97 -29.11 -4.04 14.05
C GLY A 97 -27.83 -3.91 13.23
N GLU A 98 -27.90 -3.19 12.13
CA GLU A 98 -26.77 -3.01 11.21
C GLU A 98 -25.88 -1.83 11.62
N ILE A 99 -24.57 -2.07 11.64
CA ILE A 99 -23.55 -1.07 11.99
C ILE A 99 -22.58 -0.97 10.82
N GLU A 100 -22.57 0.19 10.16
CA GLU A 100 -21.59 0.52 9.13
C GLU A 100 -20.27 0.93 9.78
N VAL A 101 -19.16 0.34 9.32
CA VAL A 101 -17.82 0.62 9.84
C VAL A 101 -16.78 0.60 8.74
N ARG A 102 -15.82 1.52 8.85
CA ARG A 102 -14.61 1.52 8.02
C ARG A 102 -13.41 1.09 8.83
N ILE A 103 -12.78 0.00 8.43
CA ILE A 103 -11.52 -0.49 9.02
C ILE A 103 -10.37 -0.05 8.12
N GLU A 104 -9.26 0.38 8.71
CA GLU A 104 -8.02 0.70 7.99
C GLU A 104 -6.88 -0.15 8.54
N VAL A 105 -5.84 -0.39 7.73
CA VAL A 105 -4.61 -1.00 8.22
C VAL A 105 -4.06 -0.19 9.42
N ASN A 106 -3.66 -0.89 10.48
CA ASN A 106 -3.24 -0.35 11.78
C ASN A 106 -4.30 0.42 12.58
N LYS A 107 -5.57 0.44 12.13
CA LYS A 107 -6.69 1.01 12.89
C LYS A 107 -7.80 -0.03 13.03
N PRO A 108 -7.63 -1.01 13.92
CA PRO A 108 -8.64 -2.03 14.11
C PRO A 108 -9.92 -1.45 14.71
N PHE A 109 -11.05 -2.06 14.35
CA PHE A 109 -12.32 -1.74 14.96
C PHE A 109 -12.60 -2.66 16.14
N LYS A 110 -13.07 -2.11 17.26
CA LYS A 110 -13.39 -2.89 18.46
C LYS A 110 -14.87 -2.83 18.75
N TYR A 111 -15.50 -4.00 18.90
CA TYR A 111 -16.93 -4.10 19.18
C TYR A 111 -17.24 -5.38 19.97
N ARG A 112 -17.97 -5.24 21.09
CA ARG A 112 -18.39 -6.36 21.98
C ARG A 112 -17.28 -7.37 22.32
N GLY A 113 -16.07 -6.88 22.58
CA GLY A 113 -14.90 -7.70 22.92
C GLY A 113 -14.17 -8.32 21.74
N TRP A 114 -14.67 -8.12 20.51
CA TRP A 114 -13.95 -8.44 19.28
C TRP A 114 -13.10 -7.26 18.84
N THR A 115 -11.95 -7.56 18.26
CA THR A 115 -11.09 -6.63 17.53
C THR A 115 -10.98 -7.13 16.10
N LEU A 116 -11.44 -6.32 15.15
CA LEU A 116 -11.47 -6.62 13.74
C LEU A 116 -10.29 -5.92 13.06
N TYR A 117 -9.46 -6.69 12.37
CA TYR A 117 -8.32 -6.23 11.61
C TYR A 117 -8.56 -6.46 10.13
N GLN A 118 -8.19 -5.49 9.30
CA GLN A 118 -8.07 -5.73 7.87
C GLN A 118 -6.76 -6.52 7.64
N GLN A 119 -6.89 -7.75 7.16
CA GLN A 119 -5.76 -8.67 7.02
C GLN A 119 -5.21 -8.69 5.59
N SER A 120 -6.08 -8.81 4.58
CA SER A 120 -5.66 -8.95 3.18
C SER A 120 -6.78 -8.60 2.20
N TYR A 121 -6.48 -8.64 0.91
CA TYR A 121 -7.38 -8.41 -0.22
C TYR A 121 -6.83 -9.18 -1.45
N ASP A 122 -7.52 -9.15 -2.59
CA ASP A 122 -6.98 -9.70 -3.83
C ASP A 122 -5.89 -8.79 -4.41
N GLU A 123 -4.63 -9.09 -4.08
CA GLU A 123 -3.47 -8.33 -4.53
C GLU A 123 -3.31 -8.30 -6.05
N LYS A 124 -3.76 -9.34 -6.77
CA LYS A 124 -3.69 -9.37 -8.25
C LYS A 124 -4.62 -8.35 -8.88
N MET A 125 -5.78 -8.16 -8.26
CA MET A 125 -6.75 -7.14 -8.67
C MET A 125 -6.34 -5.74 -8.19
N GLY A 126 -5.47 -5.64 -7.19
CA GLY A 126 -4.97 -4.36 -6.67
C GLY A 126 -6.11 -3.49 -6.14
N LYS A 127 -6.15 -2.22 -6.60
CA LYS A 127 -7.25 -1.29 -6.27
C LYS A 127 -8.63 -1.72 -6.77
N TRP A 128 -8.69 -2.72 -7.67
CA TRP A 128 -9.93 -3.28 -8.22
C TRP A 128 -10.44 -4.51 -7.46
N SER A 129 -9.79 -4.89 -6.36
CA SER A 129 -10.25 -6.00 -5.53
C SER A 129 -11.64 -5.74 -4.98
N GLN A 130 -12.54 -6.71 -5.15
CA GLN A 130 -13.87 -6.74 -4.52
C GLN A 130 -13.90 -7.63 -3.26
N VAL A 131 -12.74 -8.18 -2.88
CA VAL A 131 -12.61 -9.08 -1.74
C VAL A 131 -11.75 -8.40 -0.67
N SER A 132 -12.18 -8.54 0.58
CA SER A 132 -11.41 -8.16 1.76
C SER A 132 -11.41 -9.34 2.73
N VAL A 133 -10.25 -9.64 3.29
CA VAL A 133 -10.08 -10.64 4.35
C VAL A 133 -9.98 -9.89 5.67
N ILE A 134 -10.87 -10.20 6.60
CA ILE A 134 -10.95 -9.58 7.92
C ILE A 134 -10.62 -10.63 8.98
N GLU A 135 -9.68 -10.30 9.85
CA GLU A 135 -9.34 -11.12 11.01
C GLU A 135 -10.12 -10.61 12.22
N ALA A 136 -10.91 -11.50 12.82
CA ALA A 136 -11.66 -11.21 14.04
C ALA A 136 -10.99 -11.90 15.23
N VAL A 137 -10.45 -11.11 16.15
CA VAL A 137 -9.75 -11.59 17.34
C VAL A 137 -10.53 -11.23 18.59
N ARG A 138 -10.73 -12.20 19.48
CA ARG A 138 -11.31 -11.97 20.81
C ARG A 138 -10.38 -12.56 21.86
N ASP A 139 -9.77 -11.70 22.65
CA ASP A 139 -8.88 -12.09 23.75
C ASP A 139 -9.35 -11.50 25.09
N PRO A 140 -10.09 -12.28 25.90
CA PRO A 140 -10.50 -11.88 27.24
C PRO A 140 -9.36 -11.86 28.28
N TRP A 141 -8.20 -12.46 28.00
CA TRP A 141 -7.10 -12.61 28.95
C TRP A 141 -6.09 -11.46 28.88
N LEU A 142 -6.13 -10.66 27.82
CA LEU A 142 -5.25 -9.51 27.65
C LEU A 142 -5.20 -8.57 28.89
N PRO A 143 -6.33 -8.24 29.56
CA PRO A 143 -6.28 -7.47 30.81
C PRO A 143 -5.49 -8.16 31.93
N LEU A 144 -5.61 -9.49 32.06
CA LEU A 144 -4.89 -10.27 33.07
C LEU A 144 -3.38 -10.28 32.78
N VAL A 145 -2.99 -10.43 31.51
CA VAL A 145 -1.59 -10.33 31.08
C VAL A 145 -1.01 -8.96 31.42
N TYR A 146 -1.75 -7.88 31.12
CA TYR A 146 -1.31 -6.52 31.48
C TYR A 146 -1.18 -6.33 32.99
N ALA A 147 -2.10 -6.88 33.78
CA ALA A 147 -1.99 -6.83 35.24
C ALA A 147 -0.69 -7.49 35.74
N GLY A 148 -0.30 -8.63 35.16
CA GLY A 148 0.97 -9.29 35.46
C GLY A 148 2.19 -8.45 35.08
N ILE A 149 2.20 -7.84 33.89
CA ILE A 149 3.30 -6.96 33.44
C ILE A 149 3.46 -5.76 34.38
N PHE A 150 2.37 -5.09 34.77
CA PHE A 150 2.42 -3.97 35.70
C PHE A 150 2.89 -4.40 37.10
N MET A 151 2.51 -5.59 37.56
CA MET A 151 2.99 -6.14 38.82
C MET A 151 4.51 -6.38 38.79
N LEU A 152 5.04 -6.92 37.69
CA LEU A 152 6.48 -7.10 37.49
C LEU A 152 7.24 -5.77 37.46
N LEU A 153 6.72 -4.77 36.74
CA LEU A 153 7.30 -3.42 36.70
C LEU A 153 7.32 -2.76 38.09
N ALA A 154 6.23 -2.91 38.85
CA ALA A 154 6.15 -2.41 40.22
C ALA A 154 7.17 -3.10 41.14
N GLY A 155 7.32 -4.43 41.03
CA GLY A 155 8.33 -5.18 41.77
C GLY A 155 9.77 -4.75 41.44
N ALA A 156 10.08 -4.55 40.16
CA ALA A 156 11.38 -4.05 39.72
C ALA A 156 11.64 -2.63 40.26
N ALA A 157 10.68 -1.72 40.13
CA ALA A 157 10.79 -0.36 40.66
C ALA A 157 11.00 -0.35 42.18
N TYR A 158 10.30 -1.24 42.91
CA TYR A 158 10.46 -1.41 44.35
C TYR A 158 11.89 -1.87 44.72
N ILE A 159 12.45 -2.85 44.00
CA ILE A 159 13.83 -3.31 44.19
C ILE A 159 14.84 -2.19 43.92
N PHE A 160 14.67 -1.42 42.84
CA PHE A 160 15.57 -0.30 42.55
C PHE A 160 15.50 0.80 43.63
N TRP A 161 14.29 1.12 44.10
CA TRP A 161 14.11 2.08 45.18
C TRP A 161 14.80 1.61 46.47
N THR A 162 14.49 0.40 46.92
CA THR A 162 15.05 -0.17 48.16
C THR A 162 16.55 -0.47 48.05
N GLY A 163 17.04 -0.87 46.88
CA GLY A 163 18.47 -1.06 46.64
C GLY A 163 19.25 0.25 46.57
N SER A 164 18.62 1.35 46.14
CA SER A 164 19.25 2.68 46.16
C SER A 164 19.28 3.34 47.54
N THR A 165 18.39 2.95 48.45
CA THR A 165 18.34 3.50 49.82
C THR A 165 19.29 2.77 50.78
N THR A 166 19.79 1.59 50.42
CA THR A 166 20.82 0.85 51.18
C THR A 166 22.20 1.19 50.62
N LYS A 167 22.69 2.38 50.93
CA LYS A 167 24.11 2.72 50.90
C LYS A 167 24.49 3.19 52.30
N ASP A 168 24.86 2.23 53.14
CA ASP A 168 25.78 2.39 54.27
C ASP A 168 26.90 1.36 54.09
#